data_AF-A0A6J1W6T7-F1
#
_entry.id   AF-A0A6J1W6T7-F1
#
_cell.length_a   1.000
_cell.length_b   1.000
_cell.length_c   1.000
_cell.angle_alpha   90.00
_cell.angle_beta   90.00
_cell.angle_gamma   90.00
#
_symmetry.space_group_name_H-M   'P 1'
#
loop_
_entity.id
_entity.type
_entity.pdbx_description
1 polymer ?
#
loop_
_entity_poly.entity_id
_entity_poly.type
_entity_poly.pdbx_seq_one_letter_code
_entity_poly.pdbx_strand_id
1 'polypeptide(L)'
;AVELKLRGFSDRQESWENLEDIKKVFWFNKTEMAEHVTEYWKRDEFFGYQFLHGLNPSIIQLCTQIPSNFPVTQTMVAGLLGDSTTLQEELNKQRIFLVDYKILEGLSAGLNNGRLQHIAAPLCLLHLSSEGHLMPLAIQLSQSSPSPIFLPSDPEWDWILAKTWVRNSDFHIHQGITHLLRTHLLAEVFTMATLRQLPMCHPLYK
;
A
#
# COMPACT_ATOMS: atom_id res chain seq x y z
N ALA A 1 -5.04 -6.89 22.77
CA ALA A 1 -6.13 -6.07 23.32
C ALA A 1 -5.90 -5.69 24.78
N VAL A 2 -5.73 -6.66 25.71
CA VAL A 2 -5.51 -6.37 27.14
C VAL A 2 -4.25 -5.54 27.42
N GLU A 3 -3.16 -5.80 26.69
CA GLU A 3 -1.89 -5.09 26.85
C GLU A 3 -1.98 -3.58 26.53
N LEU A 4 -2.54 -3.23 25.37
CA LEU A 4 -2.73 -1.83 24.97
C LEU A 4 -3.62 -1.08 25.96
N LYS A 5 -4.57 -1.78 26.58
CA LYS A 5 -5.41 -1.26 27.65
C LYS A 5 -4.62 -1.04 28.94
N LEU A 6 -3.77 -1.98 29.35
CA LEU A 6 -2.92 -1.85 30.55
C LEU A 6 -1.90 -0.71 30.44
N ARG A 7 -1.41 -0.41 29.24
CA ARG A 7 -0.52 0.74 28.99
C ARG A 7 -1.25 2.05 28.72
N GLY A 8 -2.59 2.05 28.74
CA GLY A 8 -3.41 3.23 28.46
C GLY A 8 -3.44 3.66 26.99
N PHE A 9 -2.75 2.95 26.08
CA PHE A 9 -2.76 3.28 24.66
C PHE A 9 -4.15 3.12 24.02
N SER A 10 -4.94 2.16 24.49
CA SER A 10 -6.31 1.97 23.99
C SER A 10 -7.26 3.12 24.33
N ASP A 11 -6.96 3.91 25.36
CA ASP A 11 -7.80 5.03 25.81
C ASP A 11 -7.24 6.40 25.40
N ARG A 12 -6.04 6.43 24.83
CA ARG A 12 -5.38 7.68 24.42
C ARG A 12 -6.00 8.20 23.12
N GLN A 13 -6.54 9.41 23.17
CA GLN A 13 -7.13 10.10 22.00
C GLN A 13 -6.23 11.20 21.43
N GLU A 14 -5.10 11.46 22.08
CA GLU A 14 -4.12 12.45 21.65
C GLU A 14 -3.16 11.88 20.61
N SER A 15 -2.61 12.77 19.78
CA SER A 15 -1.56 12.41 18.82
C SER A 15 -0.28 12.00 19.55
N TRP A 16 0.52 11.16 18.89
CA TRP A 16 1.90 10.92 19.32
C TRP A 16 2.70 12.21 19.24
N GLU A 17 3.55 12.47 20.24
CA GLU A 17 4.43 13.64 20.25
C GLU A 17 5.55 13.49 19.22
N ASN A 18 6.08 12.28 19.07
CA ASN A 18 7.14 11.95 18.11
C ASN A 18 6.83 10.64 17.39
N LEU A 19 7.28 10.50 16.14
CA LEU A 19 7.13 9.25 15.38
C LEU A 19 7.83 8.07 16.07
N GLU A 20 8.96 8.33 16.74
CA GLU A 20 9.70 7.31 17.51
C GLU A 20 8.88 6.70 18.65
N ASP A 21 7.89 7.43 19.18
CA ASP A 21 7.03 6.94 20.25
C ASP A 21 6.10 5.82 19.79
N ILE A 22 5.80 5.72 18.49
CA ILE A 22 4.99 4.64 17.92
C ILE A 22 5.64 3.27 18.18
N LYS A 23 6.98 3.20 18.30
CA LYS A 23 7.71 1.96 18.63
C LYS A 23 7.28 1.37 19.98
N LYS A 24 6.77 2.20 20.90
CA LYS A 24 6.26 1.76 22.21
C LYS A 24 5.06 0.82 22.11
N VAL A 25 4.35 0.83 20.96
CA VAL A 25 3.25 -0.11 20.66
C VAL A 25 3.76 -1.55 20.49
N PHE A 26 4.98 -1.73 19.97
CA PHE A 26 5.56 -3.04 19.66
C PHE A 26 6.38 -3.63 20.81
N TRP A 27 6.10 -3.26 22.07
CA TRP A 27 6.98 -3.63 23.19
C TRP A 27 7.05 -5.14 23.46
N PHE A 28 5.91 -5.84 23.46
CA PHE A 28 5.85 -7.26 23.85
C PHE A 28 5.89 -8.21 22.65
N ASN A 29 5.26 -7.85 21.53
CA ASN A 29 5.28 -8.65 20.30
C ASN A 29 6.32 -8.12 19.31
N LYS A 30 7.59 -8.14 19.74
CA LYS A 30 8.72 -7.84 18.85
C LYS A 30 9.01 -9.06 18.00
N THR A 31 8.80 -8.92 16.70
CA THR A 31 9.28 -9.86 15.71
C THR A 31 10.46 -9.23 14.97
N GLU A 32 11.36 -10.06 14.45
CA GLU A 32 12.45 -9.60 13.58
C GLU A 32 11.92 -8.73 12.42
N MET A 33 10.77 -9.12 11.85
CA MET A 33 10.11 -8.35 10.80
C MET A 33 9.64 -6.96 11.30
N ALA A 34 9.09 -6.85 12.51
CA ALA A 34 8.65 -5.58 13.06
C ALA A 34 9.83 -4.63 13.32
N GLU A 35 10.96 -5.17 13.80
CA GLU A 35 12.19 -4.40 13.98
C GLU A 35 12.75 -3.94 12.63
N HIS A 36 12.78 -4.84 11.64
CA HIS A 36 13.18 -4.51 10.28
C HIS A 36 12.31 -3.40 9.66
N VAL A 37 10.98 -3.50 9.73
CA VAL A 37 10.09 -2.42 9.25
C VAL A 37 10.40 -1.11 9.96
N THR A 38 10.59 -1.15 11.28
CA THR A 38 10.86 0.04 12.10
C THR A 38 12.14 0.75 11.66
N GLU A 39 13.15 0.01 11.22
CA GLU A 39 14.43 0.54 10.74
C GLU A 39 14.36 1.06 9.29
N TYR A 40 13.64 0.35 8.41
CA TYR A 40 13.71 0.57 6.96
C TYR A 40 12.49 1.25 6.34
N TRP A 41 11.40 1.52 7.07
CA TRP A 41 10.14 2.04 6.53
C TRP A 41 10.26 3.34 5.69
N LYS A 42 11.26 4.18 5.97
CA LYS A 42 11.51 5.40 5.20
C LYS A 42 12.17 5.16 3.85
N ARG A 43 12.85 4.03 3.63
CA ARG A 43 13.62 3.77 2.40
C ARG A 43 12.70 3.46 1.24
N ASP A 44 12.98 4.05 0.08
CA ASP A 44 12.20 3.84 -1.15
C ASP A 44 12.28 2.41 -1.66
N GLU A 45 13.45 1.80 -1.58
CA GLU A 45 13.65 0.37 -1.89
C GLU A 45 12.73 -0.52 -1.04
N PHE A 46 12.64 -0.28 0.27
CA PHE A 46 11.78 -1.06 1.17
C PHE A 46 10.29 -0.75 0.97
N PHE A 47 9.94 0.48 0.59
CA PHE A 47 8.58 0.83 0.19
C PHE A 47 8.14 0.03 -1.03
N GLY A 48 8.98 -0.02 -2.08
CA GLY A 48 8.68 -0.78 -3.29
C GLY A 48 8.71 -2.29 -3.07
N TYR A 49 9.67 -2.79 -2.30
CA TYR A 49 9.78 -4.21 -1.92
C TYR A 49 8.48 -4.79 -1.34
N GLN A 50 7.77 -3.99 -0.52
CA GLN A 50 6.50 -4.40 0.10
C GLN A 50 5.36 -4.67 -0.89
N PHE A 51 5.43 -4.19 -2.13
CA PHE A 51 4.45 -4.55 -3.17
C PHE A 51 4.65 -5.94 -3.76
N LEU A 52 5.81 -6.57 -3.52
CA LEU A 52 6.11 -7.92 -4.00
C LEU A 52 6.19 -8.93 -2.85
N HIS A 53 6.70 -8.50 -1.70
CA HIS A 53 6.99 -9.39 -0.56
C HIS A 53 6.32 -8.94 0.74
N GLY A 54 5.49 -7.89 0.70
CA GLY A 54 4.76 -7.38 1.86
C GLY A 54 3.39 -8.05 2.04
N LEU A 55 2.49 -7.33 2.70
CA LEU A 55 1.17 -7.84 3.09
C LEU A 55 0.20 -8.01 1.90
N ASN A 56 0.36 -7.22 0.84
CA ASN A 56 -0.56 -7.22 -0.30
C ASN A 56 0.17 -7.29 -1.65
N PRO A 57 0.76 -8.44 -1.99
CA PRO A 57 1.51 -8.60 -3.24
C PRO A 57 0.62 -8.77 -4.48
N SER A 58 -0.66 -8.41 -4.40
CA SER A 58 -1.67 -8.74 -5.42
C SER A 58 -2.14 -7.56 -6.28
N ILE A 59 -1.70 -6.34 -5.96
CA ILE A 59 -2.22 -5.12 -6.57
C ILE A 59 -1.31 -4.52 -7.65
N ILE A 60 0.00 -4.80 -7.59
CA ILE A 60 0.96 -4.27 -8.54
C ILE A 60 0.75 -4.87 -9.93
N GLN A 61 0.81 -4.03 -10.96
CA GLN A 61 0.62 -4.43 -12.35
C GLN A 61 1.69 -3.80 -13.24
N LEU A 62 2.03 -4.49 -14.34
CA LEU A 62 2.87 -3.92 -15.38
C LEU A 62 2.16 -2.71 -15.99
N CYS A 63 2.84 -1.57 -16.04
CA CYS A 63 2.33 -0.36 -16.69
C CYS A 63 2.78 -0.37 -18.15
N THR A 64 1.85 -0.58 -19.08
CA THR A 64 2.15 -0.49 -20.52
C THR A 64 1.98 0.92 -21.07
N GLN A 65 1.20 1.75 -20.39
CA GLN A 65 0.95 3.14 -20.72
C GLN A 65 0.59 3.91 -19.44
N ILE A 66 1.13 5.12 -19.30
CA ILE A 66 0.77 6.02 -18.20
C ILE A 66 -0.72 6.39 -18.30
N PRO A 67 -1.55 6.18 -17.25
CA PRO A 67 -2.95 6.56 -17.27
C PRO A 67 -3.15 8.05 -17.55
N SER A 68 -4.17 8.41 -18.33
CA SER A 68 -4.43 9.82 -18.70
C SER A 68 -4.76 10.73 -17.51
N ASN A 69 -5.27 10.16 -16.41
CA ASN A 69 -5.53 10.86 -15.16
C ASN A 69 -4.33 10.89 -14.22
N PHE A 70 -3.18 10.35 -14.62
CA PHE A 70 -1.92 10.38 -13.87
C PHE A 70 -0.79 10.94 -14.76
N PRO A 71 -0.76 12.26 -15.01
CA PRO A 71 0.09 12.86 -16.04
C PRO A 71 1.57 12.97 -15.63
N VAL A 72 2.20 11.84 -15.29
CA VAL A 72 3.65 11.75 -15.05
C VAL A 72 4.38 11.99 -16.37
N THR A 73 5.33 12.92 -16.35
CA THR A 73 6.10 13.30 -17.54
C THR A 73 7.55 12.82 -17.45
N GLN A 74 8.23 12.72 -18.60
CA GLN A 74 9.67 12.44 -18.65
C GLN A 74 10.46 13.38 -17.75
N THR A 75 10.17 14.69 -17.80
CA THR A 75 10.89 15.71 -17.03
C THR A 75 10.80 15.48 -15.52
N MET A 76 9.67 14.97 -15.02
CA MET A 76 9.48 14.68 -13.60
C MET A 76 10.39 13.55 -13.11
N VAL A 77 10.60 12.51 -13.93
CA VAL A 77 11.27 11.26 -13.50
C VAL A 77 12.66 11.08 -14.09
N ALA A 78 13.12 11.96 -14.99
CA ALA A 78 14.41 11.83 -15.67
C ALA A 78 15.59 11.67 -14.70
N GLY A 79 15.65 12.50 -13.65
CA GLY A 79 16.71 12.43 -12.64
C GLY A 79 16.71 11.13 -11.82
N LEU A 80 15.57 10.45 -11.72
CA LEU A 80 15.41 9.18 -10.99
C LEU A 80 15.79 7.97 -11.86
N LEU A 81 15.50 8.06 -13.16
CA LEU A 81 15.83 7.03 -14.15
C LEU A 81 17.30 7.08 -14.59
N GLY A 82 17.93 8.26 -14.50
CA GLY A 82 19.28 8.53 -14.98
C GLY A 82 19.32 8.88 -16.48
N ASP A 83 20.49 9.35 -16.93
CA ASP A 83 20.67 9.93 -18.28
C ASP A 83 20.70 8.90 -19.42
N SER A 84 20.73 7.60 -19.09
CA SER A 84 20.90 6.51 -20.07
C SER A 84 19.58 5.97 -20.65
N THR A 85 18.43 6.48 -20.17
CA THR A 85 17.12 5.97 -20.57
C THR A 85 16.03 7.05 -20.51
N THR A 86 14.85 6.72 -21.00
CA THR A 86 13.64 7.54 -20.85
C THR A 86 12.50 6.73 -20.26
N LEU A 87 11.49 7.39 -19.70
CA LEU A 87 10.24 6.79 -19.24
C LEU A 87 9.59 5.94 -20.33
N GLN A 88 9.60 6.41 -21.58
CA GLN A 88 9.06 5.65 -22.71
C GLN A 88 9.88 4.40 -23.01
N GLU A 89 11.21 4.47 -22.91
CA GLU A 89 12.07 3.31 -23.09
C GLU A 89 11.88 2.29 -21.96
N GLU A 90 11.76 2.73 -20.71
CA GLU A 90 11.51 1.83 -19.57
C GLU A 90 10.10 1.19 -19.63
N LEU A 91 9.09 1.90 -20.14
CA LEU A 91 7.78 1.32 -20.48
C LEU A 91 7.93 0.21 -21.53
N ASN A 92 8.66 0.48 -22.62
CA ASN A 92 8.91 -0.49 -23.69
C ASN A 92 9.70 -1.71 -23.19
N LYS A 93 10.63 -1.51 -22.26
CA LYS A 93 11.40 -2.57 -21.58
C LYS A 93 10.59 -3.33 -20.52
N GLN A 94 9.32 -2.97 -20.31
CA GLN A 94 8.44 -3.56 -19.29
C GLN A 94 9.00 -3.45 -17.86
N ARG A 95 9.65 -2.32 -17.57
CA ARG A 95 10.26 -2.04 -16.25
C ARG A 95 9.47 -1.04 -15.42
N ILE A 96 8.35 -0.54 -15.93
CA ILE A 96 7.49 0.39 -15.20
C ILE A 96 6.25 -0.36 -14.72
N PHE A 97 5.90 -0.17 -13.47
CA PHE A 97 4.76 -0.78 -12.80
C PHE A 97 3.84 0.29 -12.23
N LEU A 98 2.57 -0.05 -12.10
CA LEU A 98 1.54 0.81 -11.54
C LEU A 98 0.84 0.09 -10.40
N VAL A 99 0.58 0.84 -9.34
CA VAL A 99 -0.36 0.46 -8.29
C VAL A 99 -1.48 1.51 -8.27
N ASP A 100 -2.69 1.09 -8.63
CA ASP A 100 -3.86 1.96 -8.74
C ASP A 100 -4.93 1.61 -7.69
N TYR A 101 -5.21 2.55 -6.80
CA TYR A 101 -6.20 2.43 -5.73
C TYR A 101 -7.55 3.05 -6.07
N LYS A 102 -7.88 3.19 -7.36
CA LYS A 102 -9.16 3.75 -7.83
C LYS A 102 -10.41 3.15 -7.17
N ILE A 103 -10.39 1.88 -6.77
CA ILE A 103 -11.52 1.26 -6.07
C ILE A 103 -11.89 1.95 -4.72
N LEU A 104 -10.99 2.77 -4.16
CA LEU A 104 -11.24 3.58 -2.97
C LEU A 104 -11.87 4.94 -3.29
N GLU A 105 -11.98 5.32 -4.56
CA GLU A 105 -12.55 6.59 -4.99
C GLU A 105 -14.02 6.71 -4.53
N GLY A 106 -14.37 7.85 -3.92
CA GLY A 106 -15.72 8.12 -3.44
C GLY A 106 -16.09 7.43 -2.13
N LEU A 107 -15.20 6.63 -1.52
CA LEU A 107 -15.46 6.07 -0.21
C LEU A 107 -15.43 7.15 0.88
N SER A 108 -16.48 7.20 1.69
CA SER A 108 -16.54 8.06 2.86
C SER A 108 -15.86 7.39 4.03
N ALA A 109 -14.88 8.06 4.62
CA ALA A 109 -14.27 7.60 5.85
C ALA A 109 -15.21 7.82 7.06
N GLY A 110 -15.06 6.99 8.10
CA GLY A 110 -15.84 7.11 9.33
C GLY A 110 -15.35 8.23 10.26
N LEU A 111 -16.02 8.33 11.42
CA LEU A 111 -15.55 9.12 12.55
C LEU A 111 -14.77 8.22 13.51
N ASN A 112 -13.64 8.71 14.03
CA ASN A 112 -12.92 8.08 15.13
C ASN A 112 -12.75 9.11 16.26
N ASN A 113 -13.28 8.80 17.45
CA ASN A 113 -13.33 9.74 18.59
C ASN A 113 -13.90 11.12 18.22
N GLY A 114 -14.97 11.13 17.40
CA GLY A 114 -15.60 12.34 16.91
C GLY A 114 -14.81 13.11 15.84
N ARG A 115 -13.63 12.62 15.42
CA ARG A 115 -12.80 13.23 14.37
C ARG A 115 -13.00 12.54 13.04
N LEU A 116 -13.22 13.32 11.99
CA LEU A 116 -13.31 12.84 10.62
C LEU A 116 -11.99 12.15 10.22
N GLN A 117 -12.09 10.93 9.72
CA GLN A 117 -10.98 10.22 9.09
C GLN A 117 -10.96 10.52 7.59
N HIS A 118 -9.92 10.09 6.90
CA HIS A 118 -9.73 10.38 5.48
C HIS A 118 -9.16 9.16 4.77
N ILE A 119 -9.56 8.95 3.52
CA ILE A 119 -9.09 7.87 2.65
C ILE A 119 -8.64 8.52 1.33
N ALA A 120 -7.48 8.13 0.84
CA ALA A 120 -6.99 8.50 -0.49
C ALA A 120 -7.23 7.36 -1.49
N ALA A 121 -7.28 7.70 -2.78
CA ALA A 121 -7.33 6.73 -3.89
C ALA A 121 -6.13 6.94 -4.82
N PRO A 122 -4.89 6.68 -4.33
CA PRO A 122 -3.69 7.07 -5.05
C PRO A 122 -3.39 6.25 -6.30
N LEU A 123 -2.57 6.83 -7.16
CA LEU A 123 -1.81 6.14 -8.21
C LEU A 123 -0.32 6.22 -7.84
N CYS A 124 0.38 5.10 -7.87
CA CYS A 124 1.81 5.02 -7.58
C CYS A 124 2.53 4.34 -8.75
N LEU A 125 3.47 5.07 -9.36
CA LEU A 125 4.34 4.58 -10.42
C LEU A 125 5.62 4.04 -9.81
N LEU A 126 6.06 2.86 -10.25
CA LEU A 126 7.30 2.23 -9.81
C LEU A 126 8.16 1.83 -11.01
N HIS A 127 9.46 1.75 -10.80
CA HIS A 127 10.47 1.34 -11.77
C HIS A 127 11.30 0.20 -11.21
N LEU A 128 11.49 -0.85 -12.01
CA LEU A 128 12.44 -1.92 -11.71
C LEU A 128 13.82 -1.51 -12.21
N SER A 129 14.70 -1.20 -11.26
CA SER A 129 16.07 -0.76 -11.54
C SER A 129 16.94 -1.89 -12.11
N SER A 130 18.10 -1.52 -12.66
CA SER A 130 19.10 -2.50 -13.15
C SER A 130 19.58 -3.46 -12.06
N GLU A 131 19.58 -3.01 -10.81
CA GLU A 131 20.01 -3.76 -9.63
C GLU A 131 18.90 -4.71 -9.14
N GLY A 132 17.72 -4.69 -9.75
CA GLY A 132 16.59 -5.54 -9.39
C GLY A 132 15.74 -4.99 -8.25
N HIS A 133 15.89 -3.71 -7.89
CA HIS A 133 15.08 -3.05 -6.89
C HIS A 133 13.86 -2.40 -7.54
N LEU A 134 12.69 -2.57 -6.91
CA LEU A 134 11.48 -1.88 -7.31
C LEU A 134 11.43 -0.53 -6.60
N MET A 135 11.63 0.56 -7.34
CA MET A 135 11.77 1.91 -6.81
C MET A 135 10.53 2.75 -7.14
N PRO A 136 9.92 3.46 -6.18
CA PRO A 136 8.85 4.41 -6.48
C PRO A 136 9.37 5.60 -7.29
N LEU A 137 8.66 5.99 -8.34
CA LEU A 137 8.97 7.14 -9.19
C LEU A 137 8.07 8.35 -8.90
N ALA A 138 6.77 8.11 -8.72
CA ALA A 138 5.78 9.17 -8.61
C ALA A 138 4.53 8.68 -7.86
N ILE A 139 3.90 9.58 -7.11
CA ILE A 139 2.63 9.32 -6.41
C ILE A 139 1.66 10.48 -6.67
N GLN A 140 0.44 10.18 -7.07
CA GLN A 140 -0.69 11.12 -7.06
C GLN A 140 -1.74 10.61 -6.07
N LEU A 141 -2.22 11.44 -5.15
CA LEU A 141 -3.08 10.97 -4.04
C LEU A 141 -4.58 10.88 -4.37
N SER A 142 -4.99 11.46 -5.50
CA SER A 142 -6.37 11.43 -5.99
C SER A 142 -6.43 10.91 -7.42
N GLN A 143 -7.56 10.32 -7.79
CA GLN A 143 -7.86 9.92 -9.17
C GLN A 143 -8.19 11.12 -10.07
N SER A 144 -8.63 12.23 -9.47
CA SER A 144 -9.10 13.42 -10.18
C SER A 144 -8.20 14.64 -9.94
N SER A 145 -8.07 15.48 -10.97
CA SER A 145 -7.41 16.79 -10.91
C SER A 145 -8.30 17.84 -10.24
N PRO A 146 -7.75 18.85 -9.54
CA PRO A 146 -6.32 19.07 -9.30
C PRO A 146 -5.79 18.23 -8.13
N SER A 147 -4.71 17.48 -8.38
CA SER A 147 -3.94 16.76 -7.37
C SER A 147 -2.46 16.80 -7.75
N PRO A 148 -1.54 17.20 -6.85
CA PRO A 148 -0.12 17.22 -7.16
C PRO A 148 0.43 15.80 -7.36
N ILE A 149 1.47 15.71 -8.18
CA ILE A 149 2.29 14.50 -8.32
C ILE A 149 3.52 14.70 -7.45
N PHE A 150 3.65 13.87 -6.43
CA PHE A 150 4.79 13.84 -5.52
C PHE A 150 5.89 12.95 -6.09
N LEU A 151 7.14 13.36 -5.91
CA LEU A 151 8.34 12.70 -6.40
C LEU A 151 9.32 12.43 -5.25
N PRO A 152 10.19 11.41 -5.34
CA PRO A 152 11.29 11.20 -4.39
C PRO A 152 12.22 12.41 -4.20
N SER A 153 12.28 13.32 -5.18
CA SER A 153 13.07 14.55 -5.14
C SER A 153 12.41 15.70 -4.36
N ASP A 154 11.15 15.55 -3.96
CA ASP A 154 10.44 16.54 -3.14
C ASP A 154 11.01 16.60 -1.72
N PRO A 155 10.67 17.64 -0.91
CA PRO A 155 11.06 17.69 0.49
C PRO A 155 10.76 16.37 1.23
N GLU A 156 11.66 15.94 2.12
CA GLU A 156 11.61 14.61 2.76
C GLU A 156 10.21 14.28 3.30
N TRP A 157 9.58 15.22 4.00
CA TRP A 157 8.29 15.01 4.64
C TRP A 157 7.10 15.01 3.68
N ASP A 158 7.18 15.72 2.54
CA ASP A 158 6.16 15.65 1.50
C ASP A 158 6.15 14.26 0.86
N TRP A 159 7.35 13.74 0.57
CA TRP A 159 7.51 12.40 0.00
C TRP A 159 7.13 11.29 1.00
N ILE A 160 7.58 11.40 2.26
CA ILE A 160 7.19 10.45 3.32
C ILE A 160 5.66 10.45 3.51
N LEU A 161 5.02 11.61 3.48
CA LEU A 161 3.57 11.71 3.63
C LEU A 161 2.85 11.06 2.44
N ALA A 162 3.30 11.32 1.20
CA ALA A 162 2.73 10.70 0.00
C ALA A 162 2.82 9.16 0.05
N LYS A 163 3.98 8.61 0.41
CA LYS A 163 4.16 7.16 0.62
C LYS A 163 3.27 6.62 1.74
N THR A 164 3.13 7.36 2.84
CA THR A 164 2.28 6.96 3.97
C THR A 164 0.81 6.86 3.55
N TRP A 165 0.32 7.80 2.73
CA TRP A 165 -1.02 7.71 2.16
C TRP A 165 -1.20 6.49 1.26
N VAL A 166 -0.20 6.15 0.44
CA VAL A 166 -0.24 4.90 -0.34
C VAL A 166 -0.33 3.67 0.57
N ARG A 167 0.45 3.61 1.67
CA ARG A 167 0.37 2.50 2.64
C ARG A 167 -0.97 2.47 3.38
N ASN A 168 -1.59 3.62 3.66
CA ASN A 168 -2.95 3.68 4.23
C ASN A 168 -4.00 3.10 3.26
N SER A 169 -3.96 3.50 1.99
CA SER A 169 -4.83 2.93 0.95
C SER A 169 -4.59 1.43 0.78
N ASP A 170 -3.33 0.98 0.77
CA ASP A 170 -2.98 -0.44 0.74
C ASP A 170 -3.55 -1.22 1.92
N PHE A 171 -3.50 -0.64 3.13
CA PHE A 171 -4.11 -1.26 4.31
C PHE A 171 -5.61 -1.50 4.14
N HIS A 172 -6.34 -0.52 3.60
CA HIS A 172 -7.79 -0.66 3.37
C HIS A 172 -8.11 -1.76 2.36
N ILE A 173 -7.37 -1.82 1.25
CA ILE A 173 -7.53 -2.89 0.25
C ILE A 173 -7.12 -4.25 0.81
N HIS A 174 -5.96 -4.31 1.46
CA HIS A 174 -5.44 -5.52 2.04
C HIS A 174 -6.44 -6.12 3.01
N GLN A 175 -6.92 -5.37 4.00
CA GLN A 175 -7.81 -5.90 5.02
C GLN A 175 -9.22 -6.17 4.49
N GLY A 176 -9.80 -5.23 3.74
CA GLY A 176 -11.19 -5.34 3.28
C GLY A 176 -11.36 -6.33 2.13
N ILE A 177 -10.43 -6.34 1.17
CA ILE A 177 -10.59 -7.08 -0.08
C ILE A 177 -9.66 -8.29 -0.12
N THR A 178 -8.35 -8.10 -0.02
CA THR A 178 -7.39 -9.20 -0.21
C THR A 178 -7.51 -10.25 0.89
N HIS A 179 -7.62 -9.81 2.13
CA HIS A 179 -7.75 -10.68 3.29
C HIS A 179 -9.21 -11.08 3.50
N LEU A 180 -10.08 -10.18 3.99
CA LEU A 180 -11.43 -10.56 4.40
C LEU A 180 -12.26 -11.15 3.26
N LEU A 181 -12.44 -10.43 2.14
CA LEU A 181 -13.30 -10.87 1.06
C LEU A 181 -12.73 -12.09 0.31
N ARG A 182 -11.49 -11.99 -0.18
CA ARG A 182 -10.91 -13.01 -1.08
C ARG A 182 -10.43 -14.27 -0.37
N THR A 183 -10.19 -14.23 0.94
CA THR A 183 -9.83 -15.44 1.72
C THR A 183 -10.99 -15.93 2.56
N HIS A 184 -11.47 -15.16 3.54
CA HIS A 184 -12.48 -15.64 4.49
C HIS A 184 -13.86 -15.80 3.86
N LEU A 185 -14.44 -14.72 3.33
CA LEU A 185 -15.83 -14.74 2.86
C LEU A 185 -15.99 -15.65 1.63
N LEU A 186 -15.01 -15.65 0.73
CA LEU A 186 -15.03 -16.54 -0.42
C LEU A 186 -14.86 -18.02 -0.03
N ALA A 187 -13.95 -18.34 0.91
CA ALA A 187 -13.82 -19.71 1.42
C ALA A 187 -15.08 -20.17 2.17
N GLU A 188 -15.77 -19.27 2.88
CA GLU A 188 -17.04 -19.57 3.54
C GLU A 188 -18.12 -19.98 2.53
N VAL A 189 -18.23 -19.29 1.40
CA VAL A 189 -19.15 -19.67 0.32
C VAL A 189 -18.88 -21.09 -0.18
N PHE A 190 -17.62 -21.42 -0.46
CA PHE A 190 -17.24 -22.77 -0.88
C PHE A 190 -17.52 -23.82 0.20
N THR A 191 -17.27 -23.48 1.47
CA THR A 191 -17.54 -24.35 2.61
C THR A 191 -19.03 -24.65 2.72
N MET A 192 -19.88 -23.62 2.66
CA MET A 192 -21.33 -23.77 2.74
C MET A 192 -21.90 -24.52 1.54
N ALA A 193 -21.39 -24.27 0.33
CA ALA A 193 -21.77 -25.02 -0.86
C ALA A 193 -21.41 -26.51 -0.72
N THR A 194 -20.19 -26.81 -0.26
CA THR A 194 -19.71 -28.18 -0.03
C THR A 194 -20.59 -28.92 0.99
N LEU A 195 -20.83 -28.32 2.17
CA LEU A 195 -21.63 -28.93 3.23
C LEU A 195 -23.09 -29.18 2.84
N ARG A 196 -23.66 -28.32 1.98
CA ARG A 196 -25.08 -28.40 1.59
C ARG A 196 -25.32 -29.30 0.38
N GLN A 197 -24.34 -29.44 -0.51
CA GLN A 197 -24.53 -30.09 -1.82
C GLN A 197 -23.76 -31.40 -1.97
N LEU A 198 -22.74 -31.65 -1.15
CA LEU A 198 -21.92 -32.85 -1.23
C LEU A 198 -22.11 -33.71 0.03
N PRO A 199 -22.64 -34.94 -0.07
CA PRO A 199 -22.75 -35.83 1.09
C PRO A 199 -21.37 -36.32 1.54
N MET A 200 -21.25 -36.75 2.80
CA MET A 200 -19.96 -37.19 3.39
C MET A 200 -19.26 -38.35 2.65
N CYS A 201 -19.99 -39.13 1.85
CA CYS A 201 -19.43 -40.20 1.03
C CYS A 201 -18.88 -39.72 -0.32
N HIS A 202 -19.21 -38.50 -0.76
CA HIS A 202 -18.80 -37.96 -2.05
C HIS A 202 -17.28 -37.68 -2.07
N PRO A 203 -16.53 -38.05 -3.13
CA PRO A 203 -15.08 -37.86 -3.17
C PRO A 203 -14.63 -36.40 -3.00
N LEU A 204 -15.36 -35.43 -3.58
CA LEU A 204 -15.07 -33.99 -3.42
C LEU A 204 -15.36 -33.44 -2.01
N TYR A 205 -16.08 -34.17 -1.15
CA TYR A 205 -16.28 -33.79 0.24
C TYR A 205 -15.10 -34.20 1.12
N LYS A 206 -14.38 -35.27 0.75
CA LYS A 206 -13.24 -35.81 1.49
C LYS A 206 -12.00 -34.96 1.28
#